data_AF-R7G5U9-F1
#
_entry.id   AF-R7G5U9-F1
#
_cell.length_a   1.000
_cell.length_b   1.000
_cell.length_c   1.000
_cell.angle_alpha   90.00
_cell.angle_beta   90.00
_cell.angle_gamma   90.00
#
_symmetry.space_group_name_H-M   'P 1'
#
loop_
_entity.id
_entity.type
_entity.pdbx_description
1 polymer ?
#
loop_
_entity_poly.entity_id
_entity_poly.type
_entity_poly.pdbx_seq_one_letter_code
_entity_poly.pdbx_strand_id
1 'polypeptide(L)'
;MIKTKVGKLCLASAMAFTTCVPFAATPIYAKDESSFKGVLASVDSVTVGKDKNIVDISFNGGKVKGRITFLEDGIFRYNVDPSGEFSEYATPRSQSHKATIQAQSDDSNVYSKPEAKITDDGSAYKISAGGATIVLDKNTAEMSIVNEANETVLDESAPLSIGNQTVQQLEQKSDEYFFGGGTQNGRFTHKGKTINIANESGWTDGGVASPNPFYWSTNGYGVLRNTFAQGSYNFGNGISNVATTHNENEFDAYYFVTSGKEKSVAETAETVLNEYYDVTGNPALLPEYAFYLAHLNCYNRDGWTAESDKGWTLEDGKKYQELGQAEGYVIPEGTYAESLNNEGPTVDKDKFKGVINEDTQKYSAQAVIDGHIKYDMPLGWFLPNDGYGCGYGQNGYYQKREAGEGTERMTAAIDANVANLKKFTDYAEARGVRTGLWTQAALTPEDSEKDSHYQGFQTLRDFKKEVKNGGVSALKTDVAWVGQGYSMSLNSVKDGYDILSTSGKRPALVSLDGWAGFQRYASVWTGDQEGGNWEYIRFHIPTYIGQSLSGNPNIGSDVDGIFGGSSLITTRDLQFKTFTQTMLDMDGWGAKPKKTL
;
A
#
# COMPACT_ATOMS: atom_id res chain seq x y z
N MET A 1 17.77 4.81 63.98
CA MET A 1 16.77 3.77 63.63
C MET A 1 16.05 4.29 62.37
N ILE A 2 16.35 3.82 61.15
CA ILE A 2 15.81 2.58 60.52
C ILE A 2 14.26 2.69 60.49
N LYS A 3 13.51 2.72 59.38
CA LYS A 3 13.72 2.35 57.95
C LYS A 3 12.51 2.83 57.09
N THR A 4 12.79 3.20 55.82
CA THR A 4 12.07 2.98 54.53
C THR A 4 10.62 3.45 54.23
N LYS A 5 10.55 4.30 53.18
CA LYS A 5 9.58 4.32 52.06
C LYS A 5 9.62 3.03 51.22
N VAL A 6 8.51 2.71 50.52
CA VAL A 6 8.30 2.07 49.18
C VAL A 6 6.85 1.52 49.21
N GLY A 7 5.95 1.61 48.24
CA GLY A 7 5.95 2.04 46.84
C GLY A 7 4.70 1.40 46.18
N LYS A 8 3.97 2.15 45.36
CA LYS A 8 2.92 1.63 44.46
C LYS A 8 3.60 0.93 43.27
N LEU A 9 3.27 -0.34 43.01
CA LEU A 9 3.57 -1.15 41.81
C LEU A 9 2.63 -2.38 41.91
N CYS A 10 1.96 -2.94 40.90
CA CYS A 10 2.21 -3.00 39.46
C CYS A 10 0.88 -2.98 38.68
N LEU A 11 0.71 -2.04 37.74
CA LEU A 11 0.05 -2.34 36.48
C LEU A 11 1.17 -2.83 35.55
N ALA A 12 1.18 -4.12 35.23
CA ALA A 12 2.13 -4.68 34.28
C ALA A 12 1.67 -4.35 32.86
N SER A 13 2.26 -3.29 32.34
CA SER A 13 2.71 -3.10 30.96
C SER A 13 2.64 -4.36 30.05
N ALA A 14 1.72 -4.33 29.10
CA ALA A 14 1.99 -4.78 27.73
C ALA A 14 2.31 -3.52 26.91
N MET A 15 3.43 -2.87 27.23
CA MET A 15 4.11 -2.10 26.18
C MET A 15 4.53 -3.15 25.17
N ALA A 16 3.92 -3.13 23.99
CA ALA A 16 4.59 -3.66 22.82
C ALA A 16 5.96 -2.99 22.82
N PHE A 17 6.99 -3.76 23.16
CA PHE A 17 8.31 -3.44 22.69
C PHE A 17 8.14 -3.39 21.16
N THR A 18 7.99 -2.18 20.62
CA THR A 18 8.69 -1.83 19.40
C THR A 18 10.13 -2.12 19.72
N THR A 19 10.54 -3.37 19.49
CA THR A 19 11.89 -3.61 19.06
C THR A 19 12.04 -2.65 17.90
N CYS A 20 12.72 -1.54 18.14
CA CYS A 20 13.54 -0.94 17.10
C CYS A 20 14.37 -2.11 16.61
N VAL A 21 13.84 -2.82 15.61
CA VAL A 21 14.68 -3.55 14.68
C VAL A 21 15.69 -2.50 14.31
N PRO A 22 16.99 -2.66 14.67
CA PRO A 22 17.98 -1.74 14.17
C PRO A 22 17.74 -1.76 12.68
N PHE A 23 17.34 -0.62 12.10
CA PHE A 23 17.28 -0.47 10.66
C PHE A 23 18.65 -0.96 10.20
N ALA A 24 18.68 -2.18 9.67
CA ALA A 24 19.88 -2.69 9.04
C ALA A 24 20.20 -1.60 8.03
N ALA A 25 21.42 -1.07 8.10
CA ALA A 25 21.87 -0.01 7.21
C ALA A 25 21.33 -0.34 5.82
N THR A 26 20.39 0.48 5.36
CA THR A 26 19.62 0.20 4.15
C THR A 26 20.65 -0.04 3.06
N PRO A 27 20.60 -1.18 2.34
CA PRO A 27 21.55 -1.41 1.29
C PRO A 27 21.44 -0.22 0.33
N ILE A 28 22.56 0.49 0.17
CA ILE A 28 22.72 1.41 -0.94
C ILE A 28 22.55 0.50 -2.16
N TYR A 29 21.52 0.74 -2.98
CA TYR A 29 21.37 0.14 -4.29
C TYR A 29 22.45 0.72 -5.21
N ALA A 30 23.72 0.43 -4.90
CA ALA A 30 24.85 0.71 -5.75
C ALA A 30 25.26 -0.63 -6.34
N LYS A 31 24.71 -0.94 -7.50
CA LYS A 31 25.42 -1.77 -8.47
C LYS A 31 25.91 -0.83 -9.56
N ASP A 32 27.19 -0.94 -9.83
CA ASP A 32 28.07 -0.10 -10.64
C ASP A 32 28.42 1.29 -10.10
N GLU A 33 29.72 1.45 -9.81
CA GLU A 33 30.38 2.74 -9.68
C GLU A 33 30.31 3.45 -11.03
N SER A 34 29.18 4.08 -11.33
CA SER A 34 29.15 5.15 -12.31
C SER A 34 30.20 6.18 -11.90
N SER A 35 31.24 6.36 -12.73
CA SER A 35 32.38 7.23 -12.41
C SER A 35 32.01 8.71 -12.23
N PHE A 36 30.83 9.14 -12.71
CA PHE A 36 30.40 10.52 -12.64
C PHE A 36 29.66 10.81 -11.32
N LYS A 37 30.16 11.81 -10.59
CA LYS A 37 29.46 12.47 -9.48
C LYS A 37 29.63 13.98 -9.65
N GLY A 38 28.52 14.71 -9.72
CA GLY A 38 28.55 16.15 -9.97
C GLY A 38 27.20 16.69 -10.44
N VAL A 39 27.25 17.73 -11.24
CA VAL A 39 26.07 18.33 -11.90
C VAL A 39 26.21 18.21 -13.40
N LEU A 40 25.09 18.09 -14.12
CA LEU A 40 25.11 18.34 -15.55
C LEU A 40 25.56 19.79 -15.77
N ALA A 41 26.54 20.00 -16.63
CA ALA A 41 27.19 21.32 -16.78
C ALA A 41 27.28 21.75 -18.23
N SER A 42 27.01 20.86 -19.19
CA SER A 42 26.96 21.19 -20.60
C SER A 42 26.20 20.14 -21.39
N VAL A 43 25.57 20.55 -22.49
CA VAL A 43 24.97 19.65 -23.49
C VAL A 43 25.88 19.64 -24.72
N ASP A 44 26.53 18.51 -24.97
CA ASP A 44 27.49 18.39 -26.07
C ASP A 44 26.77 18.16 -27.40
N SER A 45 25.76 17.29 -27.40
CA SER A 45 25.01 16.91 -28.59
C SER A 45 23.63 16.35 -28.25
N VAL A 46 22.67 16.58 -29.15
CA VAL A 46 21.34 15.99 -29.11
C VAL A 46 21.06 15.38 -30.47
N THR A 47 20.67 14.11 -30.51
CA THR A 47 20.45 13.37 -31.77
C THR A 47 19.20 12.51 -31.69
N VAL A 48 18.38 12.52 -32.75
CA VAL A 48 17.28 11.57 -32.87
C VAL A 48 17.86 10.17 -33.05
N GLY A 49 17.38 9.23 -32.24
CA GLY A 49 17.75 7.82 -32.27
C GLY A 49 17.22 7.11 -33.52
N LYS A 50 17.42 5.79 -33.55
CA LYS A 50 16.89 4.95 -34.65
C LYS A 50 15.36 5.00 -34.70
N ASP A 51 14.74 4.89 -33.53
CA ASP A 51 13.31 5.10 -33.35
C ASP A 51 13.08 6.58 -33.13
N LYS A 52 12.25 7.18 -34.00
CA LYS A 52 12.19 8.65 -34.14
C LYS A 52 11.56 9.36 -32.94
N ASN A 53 10.89 8.65 -32.05
CA ASN A 53 10.37 9.16 -30.79
C ASN A 53 11.42 9.16 -29.67
N ILE A 54 12.63 8.64 -29.94
CA ILE A 54 13.74 8.58 -28.99
C ILE A 54 14.80 9.61 -29.38
N VAL A 55 15.29 10.36 -28.41
CA VAL A 55 16.35 11.36 -28.57
C VAL A 55 17.46 11.07 -27.57
N ASP A 56 18.66 10.80 -28.05
CA ASP A 56 19.84 10.58 -27.23
C ASP A 56 20.59 11.90 -27.04
N ILE A 57 21.10 12.11 -25.81
CA ILE A 57 21.77 13.33 -25.37
C ILE A 57 23.13 12.96 -24.78
N SER A 58 24.14 13.78 -25.09
CA SER A 58 25.46 13.71 -24.48
C SER A 58 25.70 14.93 -23.61
N PHE A 59 26.10 14.70 -22.36
CA PHE A 59 26.42 15.77 -21.41
C PHE A 59 27.88 15.70 -20.93
N ASN A 60 28.39 16.84 -20.49
CA ASN A 60 29.66 16.99 -19.77
C ASN A 60 30.88 16.39 -20.52
N GLY A 61 30.98 16.65 -21.82
CA GLY A 61 32.03 16.10 -22.68
C GLY A 61 31.90 14.60 -22.92
N GLY A 62 30.67 14.09 -22.97
CA GLY A 62 30.33 12.69 -23.20
C GLY A 62 30.42 11.77 -21.99
N LYS A 63 30.65 12.32 -20.80
CA LYS A 63 30.78 11.55 -19.55
C LYS A 63 29.44 11.07 -19.01
N VAL A 64 28.34 11.74 -19.35
CA VAL A 64 26.99 11.37 -18.93
C VAL A 64 26.11 11.29 -20.15
N LYS A 65 25.24 10.29 -20.20
CA LYS A 65 24.29 10.07 -21.29
C LYS A 65 22.89 10.37 -20.79
N GLY A 66 22.08 10.97 -21.66
CA GLY A 66 20.65 11.11 -21.44
C GLY A 66 19.86 10.58 -22.60
N ARG A 67 18.59 10.30 -22.35
CA ARG A 67 17.62 9.87 -23.32
C ARG A 67 16.27 10.51 -23.01
N ILE A 68 15.62 11.04 -24.03
CA ILE A 68 14.21 11.41 -23.99
C ILE A 68 13.45 10.41 -24.85
N THR A 69 12.43 9.77 -24.30
CA THR A 69 11.51 8.88 -25.02
C THR A 69 10.12 9.49 -24.97
N PHE A 70 9.62 9.94 -26.11
CA PHE A 70 8.24 10.41 -26.23
C PHE A 70 7.30 9.22 -26.39
N LEU A 71 6.28 9.13 -25.52
CA LEU A 71 5.31 8.04 -25.50
C LEU A 71 4.00 8.49 -26.15
N GLU A 72 3.46 9.60 -25.69
CA GLU A 72 2.19 10.17 -26.14
C GLU A 72 2.30 11.68 -26.24
N ASP A 73 1.25 12.31 -26.76
CA ASP A 73 1.09 13.75 -26.60
C ASP A 73 1.06 14.10 -25.10
N GLY A 74 1.90 15.05 -24.67
CA GLY A 74 2.05 15.40 -23.26
C GLY A 74 2.87 14.43 -22.40
N ILE A 75 3.22 13.23 -22.87
CA ILE A 75 3.92 12.22 -22.05
C ILE A 75 5.31 11.90 -22.62
N PHE A 76 6.35 12.15 -21.83
CA PHE A 76 7.71 11.72 -22.15
C PHE A 76 8.48 11.23 -20.93
N ARG A 77 9.42 10.31 -21.15
CA ARG A 77 10.40 9.86 -20.16
C ARG A 77 11.73 10.56 -20.42
N TYR A 78 12.31 11.15 -19.39
CA TYR A 78 13.67 11.71 -19.41
C TYR A 78 14.54 10.92 -18.45
N ASN A 79 15.55 10.27 -19.01
CA ASN A 79 16.44 9.37 -18.31
C ASN A 79 17.88 9.84 -18.50
N VAL A 80 18.55 10.22 -17.41
CA VAL A 80 19.96 10.59 -17.36
C VAL A 80 20.70 9.52 -16.58
N ASP A 81 21.48 8.74 -17.31
CA ASP A 81 22.14 7.55 -16.81
C ASP A 81 23.64 7.65 -17.17
N PRO A 82 24.51 7.86 -16.17
CA PRO A 82 25.95 7.86 -16.38
C PRO A 82 26.54 6.55 -16.94
N SER A 83 25.87 5.41 -16.76
CA SER A 83 26.29 4.12 -17.32
C SER A 83 25.94 4.01 -18.81
N GLY A 84 24.87 4.71 -19.23
CA GLY A 84 24.33 4.68 -20.59
C GLY A 84 23.58 3.39 -20.93
N GLU A 85 23.16 2.61 -19.93
CA GLU A 85 22.39 1.38 -20.11
C GLU A 85 20.94 1.68 -20.48
N PHE A 86 20.33 2.72 -19.88
CA PHE A 86 18.94 3.12 -20.09
C PHE A 86 17.98 1.94 -19.89
N SER A 87 18.00 1.34 -18.69
CA SER A 87 17.17 0.20 -18.34
C SER A 87 15.68 0.51 -18.53
N GLU A 88 14.95 -0.41 -19.15
CA GLU A 88 13.51 -0.25 -19.42
C GLU A 88 12.71 -0.06 -18.12
N TYR A 89 13.06 -0.80 -17.06
CA TYR A 89 12.37 -0.78 -15.78
C TYR A 89 13.31 -0.39 -14.65
N ALA A 90 12.78 0.29 -13.64
CA ALA A 90 13.49 0.59 -12.40
C ALA A 90 14.02 -0.70 -11.74
N THR A 91 15.26 -0.66 -11.25
CA THR A 91 15.84 -1.81 -10.54
C THR A 91 15.07 -2.09 -9.24
N PRO A 92 14.49 -3.28 -9.05
CA PRO A 92 13.78 -3.60 -7.83
C PRO A 92 14.73 -3.86 -6.66
N ARG A 93 14.29 -3.45 -5.46
CA ARG A 93 14.15 -4.34 -4.29
C ARG A 93 15.08 -5.56 -4.21
N SER A 94 14.57 -6.60 -4.82
CA SER A 94 15.14 -7.92 -4.93
C SER A 94 14.91 -8.37 -6.36
N GLN A 95 15.82 -9.17 -6.90
CA GLN A 95 15.66 -9.78 -8.22
C GLN A 95 14.43 -10.69 -8.30
N SER A 96 13.89 -11.15 -7.16
CA SER A 96 12.65 -11.92 -7.10
C SER A 96 11.40 -11.06 -7.38
N HIS A 97 11.45 -9.74 -7.17
CA HIS A 97 10.31 -8.87 -7.43
C HIS A 97 10.19 -8.63 -8.93
N LYS A 98 9.03 -9.00 -9.51
CA LYS A 98 8.75 -8.93 -10.94
C LYS A 98 7.76 -7.85 -11.33
N ALA A 99 7.07 -7.25 -10.36
CA ALA A 99 6.19 -6.13 -10.64
C ALA A 99 7.00 -4.86 -11.00
N THR A 100 6.55 -4.18 -12.05
CA THR A 100 7.14 -2.95 -12.61
C THR A 100 6.30 -1.73 -12.23
N ILE A 101 6.86 -0.53 -12.23
CA ILE A 101 6.08 0.70 -12.00
C ILE A 101 5.10 0.93 -13.15
N GLN A 102 5.61 0.83 -14.37
CA GLN A 102 4.86 0.89 -15.61
C GLN A 102 3.91 -0.30 -15.71
N ALA A 103 2.70 -0.07 -16.23
CA ALA A 103 1.77 -1.15 -16.55
C ALA A 103 2.12 -1.86 -17.87
N GLN A 104 2.90 -1.20 -18.74
CA GLN A 104 3.39 -1.73 -19.99
C GLN A 104 4.75 -1.12 -20.35
N SER A 105 5.46 -1.78 -21.26
CA SER A 105 6.69 -1.28 -21.87
C SER A 105 6.49 0.07 -22.55
N ASP A 106 7.49 0.95 -22.49
CA ASP A 106 7.57 2.18 -23.28
C ASP A 106 7.53 1.89 -24.81
N ASP A 107 7.93 0.68 -25.22
CA ASP A 107 7.85 0.21 -26.61
C ASP A 107 6.49 -0.42 -26.97
N SER A 108 5.52 -0.42 -26.05
CA SER A 108 4.19 -0.95 -26.32
C SER A 108 3.48 -0.21 -27.47
N ASN A 109 2.67 -0.95 -28.24
CA ASN A 109 1.86 -0.39 -29.33
C ASN A 109 0.63 0.39 -28.84
N VAL A 110 0.39 0.45 -27.52
CA VAL A 110 -0.64 1.32 -26.96
C VAL A 110 -0.26 2.79 -27.08
N TYR A 111 1.04 3.09 -27.15
CA TYR A 111 1.57 4.43 -27.27
C TYR A 111 1.70 4.88 -28.74
N SER A 112 1.33 6.12 -29.03
CA SER A 112 1.40 6.73 -30.37
C SER A 112 2.82 7.04 -30.82
N LYS A 113 3.75 7.27 -29.88
CA LYS A 113 5.19 7.50 -30.09
C LYS A 113 5.47 8.62 -31.10
N PRO A 114 5.11 9.88 -30.77
CA PRO A 114 5.26 10.99 -31.71
C PRO A 114 6.72 11.21 -32.11
N GLU A 115 6.96 11.48 -33.40
CA GLU A 115 8.31 11.73 -33.92
C GLU A 115 8.90 13.02 -33.35
N ALA A 116 10.11 12.94 -32.80
CA ALA A 116 10.82 14.07 -32.23
C ALA A 116 11.46 14.96 -33.31
N LYS A 117 11.45 16.27 -33.06
CA LYS A 117 12.12 17.30 -33.86
C LYS A 117 13.11 18.05 -32.99
N ILE A 118 14.33 18.23 -33.51
CA ILE A 118 15.39 18.96 -32.82
C ILE A 118 15.64 20.28 -33.56
N THR A 119 15.67 21.37 -32.82
CA THR A 119 16.16 22.68 -33.29
C THR A 119 17.33 23.11 -32.42
N ASP A 120 18.41 23.56 -33.06
CA ASP A 120 19.54 24.19 -32.40
C ASP A 120 19.47 25.70 -32.67
N ASP A 121 19.24 26.51 -31.63
CA ASP A 121 19.17 27.97 -31.74
C ASP A 121 20.48 28.69 -31.37
N GLY A 122 21.57 27.93 -31.21
CA GLY A 122 22.89 28.41 -30.82
C GLY A 122 23.13 28.27 -29.32
N SER A 123 22.22 28.78 -28.49
CA SER A 123 22.30 28.75 -27.02
C SER A 123 21.72 27.49 -26.39
N ALA A 124 20.68 26.92 -27.00
CA ALA A 124 19.95 25.78 -26.47
C ALA A 124 19.58 24.78 -27.57
N TYR A 125 19.33 23.55 -27.17
CA TYR A 125 18.62 22.57 -27.99
C TYR A 125 17.14 22.59 -27.62
N LYS A 126 16.25 22.65 -28.62
CA LYS A 126 14.80 22.51 -28.46
C LYS A 126 14.36 21.18 -29.06
N ILE A 127 13.76 20.33 -28.25
CA ILE A 127 13.38 18.97 -28.57
C ILE A 127 11.86 18.89 -28.43
N SER A 128 11.16 18.83 -29.56
CA SER A 128 9.70 18.88 -29.59
C SER A 128 9.12 17.59 -30.15
N ALA A 129 8.12 17.03 -29.48
CA ALA A 129 7.24 16.00 -30.04
C ALA A 129 5.86 16.14 -29.39
N GLY A 130 4.80 15.97 -30.18
CA GLY A 130 3.45 16.34 -29.73
C GLY A 130 3.37 17.82 -29.32
N GLY A 131 2.61 18.10 -28.27
CA GLY A 131 2.41 19.38 -27.62
C GLY A 131 3.45 19.73 -26.55
N ALA A 132 4.53 18.95 -26.39
CA ALA A 132 5.61 19.25 -25.45
C ALA A 132 6.91 19.64 -26.18
N THR A 133 7.59 20.66 -25.67
CA THR A 133 8.93 21.07 -26.08
C THR A 133 9.86 21.13 -24.88
N ILE A 134 10.89 20.29 -24.89
CA ILE A 134 11.98 20.31 -23.91
C ILE A 134 13.08 21.24 -24.44
N VAL A 135 13.50 22.20 -23.62
CA VAL A 135 14.60 23.11 -23.92
C VAL A 135 15.76 22.80 -23.00
N LEU A 136 16.93 22.51 -23.56
CA LEU A 136 18.16 22.26 -22.81
C LEU A 136 19.19 23.33 -23.14
N ASP A 137 19.56 24.14 -22.16
CA ASP A 137 20.63 25.14 -22.31
C ASP A 137 21.99 24.45 -22.47
N LYS A 138 22.79 24.84 -23.47
CA LYS A 138 24.02 24.13 -23.79
C LYS A 138 25.14 24.32 -22.76
N ASN A 139 25.15 25.44 -22.05
CA ASN A 139 26.25 25.86 -21.17
C ASN A 139 26.01 25.54 -19.70
N THR A 140 24.76 25.25 -19.33
CA THR A 140 24.34 24.90 -17.97
C THR A 140 23.74 23.51 -17.91
N ALA A 141 23.21 22.99 -19.02
CA ALA A 141 22.39 21.77 -19.09
C ALA A 141 21.07 21.85 -18.31
N GLU A 142 20.64 23.05 -17.88
CA GLU A 142 19.33 23.26 -17.28
C GLU A 142 18.22 22.98 -18.29
N MET A 143 17.19 22.28 -17.82
CA MET A 143 16.01 21.91 -18.58
C MET A 143 14.82 22.83 -18.27
N SER A 144 14.11 23.25 -19.32
CA SER A 144 12.73 23.75 -19.18
C SER A 144 11.78 23.00 -20.11
N ILE A 145 10.49 23.00 -19.75
CA ILE A 145 9.42 22.36 -20.50
C ILE A 145 8.39 23.41 -20.87
N VAL A 146 8.08 23.48 -22.16
CA VAL A 146 7.09 24.36 -22.76
C VAL A 146 5.94 23.54 -23.34
N ASN A 147 4.70 23.90 -23.02
CA ASN A 147 3.50 23.24 -23.52
C ASN A 147 3.06 23.73 -24.91
N GLU A 148 1.94 23.19 -25.42
CA GLU A 148 1.36 23.52 -26.73
C GLU A 148 0.92 24.99 -26.81
N ALA A 149 0.51 25.57 -25.67
CA ALA A 149 0.17 26.99 -25.53
C ALA A 149 1.40 27.92 -25.46
N ASN A 150 2.61 27.38 -25.59
CA ASN A 150 3.89 28.10 -25.52
C ASN A 150 4.13 28.75 -24.14
N GLU A 151 3.66 28.09 -23.08
CA GLU A 151 3.87 28.46 -21.68
C GLU A 151 4.94 27.56 -21.06
N THR A 152 5.85 28.15 -20.29
CA THR A 152 6.82 27.39 -19.50
C THR A 152 6.12 26.81 -18.26
N VAL A 153 5.93 25.50 -18.27
CA VAL A 153 5.27 24.75 -17.19
C VAL A 153 6.27 24.23 -16.15
N LEU A 154 7.52 24.00 -16.53
CA LEU A 154 8.60 23.58 -15.64
C LEU A 154 9.90 24.24 -16.07
N ASP A 155 10.69 24.69 -15.10
CA ASP A 155 11.98 25.33 -15.33
C ASP A 155 12.96 24.91 -14.23
N GLU A 156 14.12 24.37 -14.58
CA GLU A 156 15.15 24.03 -13.61
C GLU A 156 15.83 25.30 -13.08
N SER A 157 15.89 25.46 -11.76
CA SER A 157 16.55 26.61 -11.12
C SER A 157 18.06 26.42 -10.94
N ALA A 158 18.53 25.19 -11.17
CA ALA A 158 19.92 24.79 -11.13
C ALA A 158 20.07 23.44 -11.84
N PRO A 159 21.26 23.11 -12.38
CA PRO A 159 21.42 21.90 -13.15
C PRO A 159 21.22 20.64 -12.30
N LEU A 160 20.72 19.59 -12.94
CA LEU A 160 20.51 18.27 -12.32
C LEU A 160 21.80 17.75 -11.66
N SER A 161 21.69 17.38 -10.38
CA SER A 161 22.79 16.77 -9.63
C SER A 161 22.68 15.25 -9.63
N ILE A 162 23.81 14.57 -9.88
CA ILE A 162 23.92 13.11 -9.90
C ILE A 162 25.08 12.69 -8.99
N GLY A 163 24.81 11.81 -8.05
CA GLY A 163 25.80 11.26 -7.13
C GLY A 163 25.31 9.97 -6.49
N ASN A 164 25.42 9.88 -5.16
CA ASN A 164 24.74 8.79 -4.41
C ASN A 164 23.23 9.04 -4.29
N GLN A 165 22.80 10.23 -4.69
CA GLN A 165 21.41 10.65 -4.81
C GLN A 165 21.32 11.47 -6.10
N THR A 166 20.14 11.54 -6.70
CA THR A 166 19.83 12.50 -7.74
C THR A 166 18.96 13.62 -7.17
N VAL A 167 19.23 14.86 -7.58
CA VAL A 167 18.48 16.04 -7.12
C VAL A 167 18.13 16.92 -8.31
N GLN A 168 16.83 17.06 -8.58
CA GLN A 168 16.30 18.05 -9.54
C GLN A 168 15.78 19.26 -8.76
N GLN A 169 16.20 20.45 -9.18
CA GLN A 169 15.83 21.72 -8.56
C GLN A 169 15.03 22.55 -9.55
N LEU A 170 13.84 23.02 -9.15
CA LEU A 170 12.90 23.71 -10.04
C LEU A 170 12.55 25.08 -9.49
N GLU A 171 12.39 26.05 -10.37
CA GLU A 171 11.76 27.33 -10.05
C GLU A 171 10.33 27.10 -9.54
N GLN A 172 9.92 27.88 -8.54
CA GLN A 172 8.59 27.80 -7.95
C GLN A 172 7.84 29.12 -8.12
N LYS A 173 6.69 29.12 -8.80
CA LYS A 173 5.87 30.34 -8.91
C LYS A 173 5.14 30.65 -7.59
N SER A 174 4.88 31.93 -7.36
CA SER A 174 4.24 32.39 -6.10
C SER A 174 2.83 31.84 -5.87
N ASP A 175 2.14 31.45 -6.93
CA ASP A 175 0.80 30.87 -6.98
C ASP A 175 0.79 29.38 -7.35
N GLU A 176 1.96 28.75 -7.41
CA GLU A 176 2.10 27.31 -7.73
C GLU A 176 1.91 26.43 -6.49
N TYR A 177 1.00 25.46 -6.57
CA TYR A 177 0.72 24.47 -5.54
C TYR A 177 1.07 23.07 -6.02
N PHE A 178 1.39 22.19 -5.07
CA PHE A 178 1.88 20.84 -5.31
C PHE A 178 1.02 19.83 -4.58
N PHE A 179 0.69 18.74 -5.26
CA PHE A 179 -0.11 17.62 -4.77
C PHE A 179 0.58 16.30 -5.13
N GLY A 180 0.10 15.19 -4.56
CA GLY A 180 0.69 13.86 -4.77
C GLY A 180 1.49 13.37 -3.56
N GLY A 181 2.47 12.51 -3.80
CA GLY A 181 3.34 11.91 -2.79
C GLY A 181 2.79 10.66 -2.12
N GLY A 182 1.59 10.22 -2.49
CA GLY A 182 0.88 9.08 -1.91
C GLY A 182 0.02 9.48 -0.70
N THR A 183 -0.14 8.54 0.22
CA THR A 183 -0.87 8.74 1.48
C THR A 183 0.01 9.48 2.48
N GLN A 184 0.09 10.81 2.33
CA GLN A 184 0.79 11.72 3.24
C GLN A 184 -0.15 12.10 4.39
N ASN A 185 -0.04 11.40 5.53
CA ASN A 185 -1.04 11.48 6.59
C ASN A 185 -1.20 12.91 7.10
N GLY A 186 -2.45 13.37 7.15
CA GLY A 186 -2.83 14.72 7.57
C GLY A 186 -2.70 15.81 6.51
N ARG A 187 -2.26 15.48 5.28
CA ARG A 187 -1.80 16.46 4.28
C ARG A 187 -2.29 16.13 2.87
N PHE A 188 -2.50 17.18 2.05
CA PHE A 188 -2.80 17.01 0.62
C PHE A 188 -2.15 18.09 -0.27
N THR A 189 -2.00 19.32 0.24
CA THR A 189 -1.28 20.42 -0.43
C THR A 189 0.10 20.61 0.20
N HIS A 190 1.14 20.65 -0.62
CA HIS A 190 2.52 20.55 -0.15
C HIS A 190 3.36 21.82 -0.34
N LYS A 191 2.79 22.91 -0.88
CA LYS A 191 3.49 24.20 -1.01
C LYS A 191 4.09 24.64 0.33
N GLY A 192 5.38 24.96 0.35
CA GLY A 192 6.13 25.37 1.54
C GLY A 192 6.40 24.22 2.52
N LYS A 193 6.26 22.97 2.10
CA LYS A 193 6.46 21.76 2.91
C LYS A 193 7.50 20.84 2.29
N THR A 194 8.02 19.95 3.14
CA THR A 194 8.77 18.77 2.70
C THR A 194 7.92 17.54 2.94
N ILE A 195 7.87 16.64 1.97
CA ILE A 195 7.28 15.32 2.12
C ILE A 195 8.33 14.24 1.88
N ASN A 196 8.22 13.16 2.64
CA ASN A 196 9.05 11.98 2.46
C ASN A 196 8.39 11.05 1.45
N ILE A 197 9.18 10.57 0.51
CA ILE A 197 8.79 9.55 -0.46
C ILE A 197 9.50 8.27 -0.04
N ALA A 198 9.08 7.79 1.11
CA ALA A 198 9.72 6.69 1.80
C ALA A 198 8.66 5.86 2.51
N ASN A 199 8.92 4.55 2.61
CA ASN A 199 8.09 3.70 3.44
C ASN A 199 8.45 3.93 4.91
N GLU A 200 7.60 4.65 5.64
CA GLU A 200 7.78 4.93 7.06
C GLU A 200 7.03 3.92 7.94
N SER A 201 6.08 3.19 7.36
CA SER A 201 5.07 2.44 8.11
C SER A 201 4.45 3.30 9.23
N GLY A 202 4.22 4.59 8.90
CA GLY A 202 3.73 5.60 9.82
C GLY A 202 2.23 5.81 9.59
N TRP A 203 1.41 5.50 10.59
CA TRP A 203 -0.06 5.44 10.44
C TRP A 203 -0.80 6.69 10.95
N THR A 204 -0.13 7.55 11.70
CA THR A 204 -0.73 8.74 12.34
C THR A 204 -0.41 10.03 11.58
N ASP A 205 -1.03 11.15 11.98
CA ASP A 205 -0.76 12.50 11.45
C ASP A 205 0.75 12.78 11.35
N GLY A 206 1.17 13.36 10.21
CA GLY A 206 2.56 13.67 9.91
C GLY A 206 3.39 12.51 9.35
N GLY A 207 2.96 11.26 9.49
CA GLY A 207 3.61 10.08 8.90
C GLY A 207 3.22 9.82 7.44
N VAL A 208 3.75 8.74 6.88
CA VAL A 208 3.42 8.25 5.52
C VAL A 208 2.99 6.78 5.57
N ALA A 209 1.71 6.51 5.28
CA ALA A 209 1.15 5.16 5.29
C ALA A 209 1.33 4.41 3.96
N SER A 210 1.49 5.14 2.85
CA SER A 210 1.68 4.54 1.52
C SER A 210 2.30 5.56 0.57
N PRO A 211 3.63 5.61 0.42
CA PRO A 211 4.30 6.59 -0.44
C PRO A 211 4.01 6.36 -1.93
N ASN A 212 4.07 7.42 -2.74
CA ASN A 212 4.05 7.33 -4.20
C ASN A 212 5.06 8.36 -4.77
N PRO A 213 6.06 7.96 -5.57
CA PRO A 213 7.05 8.86 -6.16
C PRO A 213 6.49 9.68 -7.34
N PHE A 214 5.26 10.17 -7.18
CA PHE A 214 4.52 10.95 -8.15
C PHE A 214 4.01 12.22 -7.48
N TYR A 215 4.27 13.36 -8.10
CA TYR A 215 3.67 14.64 -7.70
C TYR A 215 3.22 15.40 -8.94
N TRP A 216 2.36 16.39 -8.75
CA TRP A 216 1.97 17.30 -9.81
C TRP A 216 1.74 18.70 -9.30
N SER A 217 1.81 19.64 -10.23
CA SER A 217 1.80 21.08 -9.99
C SER A 217 0.61 21.74 -10.67
N THR A 218 0.05 22.77 -10.03
CA THR A 218 -0.94 23.66 -10.66
C THR A 218 -0.39 24.45 -11.84
N ASN A 219 0.94 24.45 -12.06
CA ASN A 219 1.57 25.07 -13.22
C ASN A 219 1.49 24.20 -14.49
N GLY A 220 0.74 23.09 -14.46
CA GLY A 220 0.40 22.31 -15.66
C GLY A 220 1.34 21.15 -15.97
N TYR A 221 1.94 20.54 -14.95
CA TYR A 221 2.75 19.34 -15.13
C TYR A 221 2.65 18.34 -13.97
N GLY A 222 2.94 17.08 -14.26
CA GLY A 222 3.22 16.03 -13.28
C GLY A 222 4.58 15.37 -13.51
N VAL A 223 5.14 14.80 -12.46
CA VAL A 223 6.41 14.07 -12.50
C VAL A 223 6.29 12.76 -11.72
N LEU A 224 6.61 11.65 -12.37
CA LEU A 224 6.77 10.34 -11.75
C LEU A 224 8.25 9.94 -11.80
N ARG A 225 8.90 9.83 -10.65
CA ARG A 225 10.26 9.26 -10.54
C ARG A 225 10.16 7.74 -10.73
N ASN A 226 10.76 7.22 -11.80
CA ASN A 226 10.75 5.79 -12.11
C ASN A 226 11.86 5.07 -11.33
N THR A 227 11.63 4.89 -10.04
CA THR A 227 12.61 4.31 -9.11
C THR A 227 11.93 3.58 -7.98
N PHE A 228 12.62 2.61 -7.36
CA PHE A 228 12.23 2.04 -6.06
C PHE A 228 13.13 2.53 -4.91
N ALA A 229 14.01 3.50 -5.19
CA ALA A 229 14.79 4.18 -4.17
C ALA A 229 13.90 5.14 -3.36
N GLN A 230 14.19 5.28 -2.08
CA GLN A 230 13.53 6.27 -1.23
C GLN A 230 13.98 7.69 -1.60
N GLY A 231 13.12 8.66 -1.32
CA GLY A 231 13.35 10.06 -1.67
C GLY A 231 12.65 11.05 -0.77
N SER A 232 12.76 12.33 -1.12
CA SER A 232 12.04 13.43 -0.48
C SER A 232 11.82 14.57 -1.46
N TYR A 233 10.66 15.23 -1.35
CA TYR A 233 10.30 16.38 -2.16
C TYR A 233 10.12 17.59 -1.25
N ASN A 234 10.96 18.62 -1.46
CA ASN A 234 10.89 19.88 -0.75
C ASN A 234 10.30 20.94 -1.68
N PHE A 235 9.08 21.39 -1.40
CA PHE A 235 8.35 22.37 -2.21
C PHE A 235 8.40 23.79 -1.62
N GLY A 236 9.58 24.21 -1.14
CA GLY A 236 9.81 25.55 -0.58
C GLY A 236 9.88 25.63 0.95
N ASN A 237 10.14 24.52 1.65
CA ASN A 237 10.38 24.51 3.09
C ASN A 237 11.85 24.87 3.39
N GLY A 238 12.08 26.11 3.84
CA GLY A 238 13.40 26.62 4.17
C GLY A 238 14.30 26.93 2.96
N ILE A 239 13.76 26.82 1.75
CA ILE A 239 14.39 27.16 0.47
C ILE A 239 13.38 27.94 -0.39
N SER A 240 13.85 28.72 -1.37
CA SER A 240 12.97 29.53 -2.23
C SER A 240 12.26 28.73 -3.32
N ASN A 241 12.83 27.57 -3.69
CA ASN A 241 12.50 26.79 -4.87
C ASN A 241 12.10 25.35 -4.50
N VAL A 242 11.86 24.51 -5.50
CA VAL A 242 11.58 23.08 -5.31
C VAL A 242 12.88 22.28 -5.41
N ALA A 243 13.03 21.25 -4.58
CA ALA A 243 14.07 20.23 -4.73
C ALA A 243 13.45 18.83 -4.57
N THR A 244 13.60 17.98 -5.57
CA THR A 244 13.13 16.59 -5.54
C THR A 244 14.33 15.64 -5.56
N THR A 245 14.36 14.70 -4.63
CA THR A 245 15.55 13.84 -4.38
C THR A 245 15.17 12.38 -4.32
N HIS A 246 16.00 11.50 -4.90
CA HIS A 246 15.94 10.05 -4.66
C HIS A 246 17.35 9.45 -4.48
N ASN A 247 17.43 8.38 -3.68
CA ASN A 247 18.68 7.71 -3.30
C ASN A 247 19.17 6.71 -4.36
N GLU A 248 19.52 7.22 -5.52
CA GLU A 248 20.04 6.45 -6.65
C GLU A 248 21.04 7.28 -7.45
N ASN A 249 21.76 6.62 -8.35
CA ASN A 249 22.83 7.20 -9.17
C ASN A 249 22.41 7.49 -10.62
N GLU A 250 21.14 7.27 -10.95
CA GLU A 250 20.54 7.65 -12.24
C GLU A 250 19.29 8.52 -12.05
N PHE A 251 19.07 9.49 -12.93
CA PHE A 251 17.83 10.25 -12.91
C PHE A 251 16.89 9.66 -13.97
N ASP A 252 15.86 8.96 -13.55
CA ASP A 252 14.79 8.50 -14.44
C ASP A 252 13.41 9.03 -14.03
N ALA A 253 12.77 9.81 -14.90
CA ALA A 253 11.47 10.39 -14.63
C ALA A 253 10.56 10.45 -15.86
N TYR A 254 9.28 10.17 -15.65
CA TYR A 254 8.21 10.51 -16.57
C TYR A 254 7.70 11.92 -16.26
N TYR A 255 7.45 12.69 -17.31
CA TYR A 255 6.81 14.00 -17.26
C TYR A 255 5.47 13.93 -17.97
N PHE A 256 4.47 14.53 -17.34
CA PHE A 256 3.08 14.64 -17.77
C PHE A 256 2.81 16.12 -18.00
N VAL A 257 2.59 16.56 -19.23
CA VAL A 257 2.59 17.97 -19.64
C VAL A 257 1.24 18.33 -20.20
N THR A 258 0.51 19.16 -19.46
CA THR A 258 -0.79 19.66 -19.91
C THR A 258 -0.65 20.56 -21.13
N SER A 259 -1.69 20.62 -21.96
CA SER A 259 -1.69 21.40 -23.20
C SER A 259 -1.73 22.92 -22.99
N GLY A 260 -2.12 23.38 -21.79
CA GLY A 260 -2.43 24.78 -21.48
C GLY A 260 -3.87 25.17 -21.81
N LYS A 261 -4.70 24.21 -22.22
CA LYS A 261 -6.14 24.41 -22.48
C LYS A 261 -6.97 24.27 -21.20
N GLU A 262 -6.39 23.67 -20.17
CA GLU A 262 -6.96 23.44 -18.84
C GLU A 262 -7.19 24.78 -18.13
N LYS A 263 -8.44 25.05 -17.73
CA LYS A 263 -8.86 26.34 -17.18
C LYS A 263 -9.01 26.33 -15.67
N SER A 264 -8.79 25.19 -15.04
CA SER A 264 -8.93 25.03 -13.59
C SER A 264 -7.97 23.97 -13.06
N VAL A 265 -7.69 24.04 -11.75
CA VAL A 265 -6.90 23.01 -11.06
C VAL A 265 -7.53 21.61 -11.18
N ALA A 266 -8.86 21.54 -11.29
CA ALA A 266 -9.57 20.27 -11.48
C ALA A 266 -9.30 19.67 -12.87
N GLU A 267 -9.36 20.49 -13.92
CA GLU A 267 -9.02 20.05 -15.29
C GLU A 267 -7.53 19.65 -15.38
N THR A 268 -6.62 20.41 -14.76
CA THR A 268 -5.20 20.03 -14.66
C THR A 268 -5.02 18.69 -13.95
N ALA A 269 -5.71 18.47 -12.83
CA ALA A 269 -5.66 17.21 -12.11
C ALA A 269 -6.19 16.05 -12.96
N GLU A 270 -7.30 16.24 -13.66
CA GLU A 270 -7.89 15.23 -14.55
C GLU A 270 -6.91 14.83 -15.66
N THR A 271 -6.33 15.80 -16.38
CA THR A 271 -5.34 15.52 -17.43
C THR A 271 -4.14 14.75 -16.86
N VAL A 272 -3.48 15.29 -15.83
CA VAL A 272 -2.24 14.71 -15.29
C VAL A 272 -2.47 13.33 -14.65
N LEU A 273 -3.61 13.11 -13.98
CA LEU A 273 -3.93 11.80 -13.42
C LEU A 273 -4.23 10.76 -14.51
N ASN A 274 -4.91 11.13 -15.59
CA ASN A 274 -5.12 10.23 -16.73
C ASN A 274 -3.79 9.88 -17.40
N GLU A 275 -2.91 10.84 -17.62
CA GLU A 275 -1.56 10.59 -18.17
C GLU A 275 -0.71 9.71 -17.24
N TYR A 276 -0.83 9.89 -15.91
CA TYR A 276 -0.23 8.99 -14.93
C TYR A 276 -0.78 7.56 -15.05
N TYR A 277 -2.08 7.40 -15.32
CA TYR A 277 -2.71 6.09 -15.55
C TYR A 277 -2.33 5.46 -16.88
N ASP A 278 -2.09 6.26 -17.92
CA ASP A 278 -1.58 5.75 -19.19
C ASP A 278 -0.23 5.06 -18.97
N VAL A 279 0.65 5.59 -18.10
CA VAL A 279 1.94 4.94 -17.80
C VAL A 279 1.82 3.82 -16.77
N THR A 280 1.09 4.07 -15.67
CA THR A 280 1.11 3.18 -14.49
C THR A 280 -0.09 2.25 -14.37
N GLY A 281 -1.04 2.33 -15.31
CA GLY A 281 -2.25 1.52 -15.35
C GLY A 281 -3.43 2.15 -14.60
N ASN A 282 -4.63 1.95 -15.16
CA ASN A 282 -5.87 2.43 -14.55
C ASN A 282 -6.09 1.84 -13.14
N PRO A 283 -6.67 2.62 -12.21
CA PRO A 283 -7.12 2.09 -10.94
C PRO A 283 -8.06 0.90 -11.11
N ALA A 284 -7.91 -0.12 -10.26
CA ALA A 284 -8.83 -1.25 -10.24
C ALA A 284 -10.24 -0.76 -9.86
N LEU A 285 -11.23 -1.02 -10.70
CA LEU A 285 -12.62 -0.77 -10.34
C LEU A 285 -13.05 -1.79 -9.29
N LEU A 286 -13.28 -1.39 -8.05
CA LEU A 286 -13.67 -2.33 -7.00
C LEU A 286 -15.02 -3.02 -7.33
N PRO A 287 -15.25 -4.27 -6.88
CA PRO A 287 -16.57 -4.88 -6.94
C PRO A 287 -17.54 -4.15 -5.99
N GLU A 288 -18.84 -4.17 -6.30
CA GLU A 288 -19.86 -3.39 -5.58
C GLU A 288 -19.84 -3.61 -4.05
N TYR A 289 -19.60 -4.85 -3.60
CA TYR A 289 -19.57 -5.18 -2.18
C TYR A 289 -18.44 -4.47 -1.41
N ALA A 290 -17.37 -4.05 -2.08
CA ALA A 290 -16.23 -3.38 -1.44
C ALA A 290 -16.54 -1.92 -1.03
N PHE A 291 -17.62 -1.35 -1.56
CA PHE A 291 -18.12 -0.02 -1.19
C PHE A 291 -19.01 -0.04 0.07
N TYR A 292 -19.29 -1.22 0.62
CA TYR A 292 -20.02 -1.39 1.86
C TYR A 292 -19.05 -1.58 3.03
N LEU A 293 -19.56 -1.45 4.26
CA LEU A 293 -18.82 -1.77 5.47
C LEU A 293 -18.26 -3.20 5.39
N ALA A 294 -17.00 -3.35 5.78
CA ALA A 294 -16.34 -4.63 5.98
C ALA A 294 -16.24 -4.93 7.48
N HIS A 295 -16.27 -6.21 7.88
CA HIS A 295 -15.93 -6.62 9.24
C HIS A 295 -14.67 -7.50 9.25
N LEU A 296 -13.70 -7.17 10.09
CA LEU A 296 -12.39 -7.85 10.12
C LEU A 296 -11.99 -8.17 11.56
N ASN A 297 -11.74 -9.44 11.85
CA ASN A 297 -11.15 -9.88 13.12
C ASN A 297 -10.56 -11.30 12.97
N CYS A 298 -10.01 -11.84 14.05
CA CYS A 298 -9.71 -13.25 14.21
C CYS A 298 -10.90 -13.97 14.87
N TYR A 299 -11.36 -15.09 14.31
CA TYR A 299 -12.39 -15.96 14.92
C TYR A 299 -11.95 -17.42 15.01
N ASN A 300 -10.66 -17.67 15.19
CA ASN A 300 -10.10 -19.04 15.16
C ASN A 300 -9.00 -19.32 16.20
N ARG A 301 -8.51 -18.28 16.90
CA ARG A 301 -7.38 -18.37 17.83
C ARG A 301 -7.78 -18.16 19.28
N ASP A 302 -8.69 -17.22 19.51
CA ASP A 302 -8.92 -16.68 20.83
C ASP A 302 -9.98 -17.48 21.60
N GLY A 303 -9.93 -17.37 22.93
CA GLY A 303 -10.84 -18.03 23.84
C GLY A 303 -11.67 -17.02 24.61
N TRP A 304 -12.72 -17.50 25.29
CA TRP A 304 -13.60 -16.66 26.08
C TRP A 304 -13.82 -17.24 27.47
N THR A 305 -13.89 -16.35 28.46
CA THR A 305 -14.37 -16.73 29.79
C THR A 305 -15.86 -17.07 29.75
N ALA A 306 -16.34 -17.78 30.77
CA ALA A 306 -17.75 -17.69 31.13
C ALA A 306 -18.13 -16.23 31.49
N GLU A 307 -19.42 -15.98 31.69
CA GLU A 307 -19.92 -14.68 32.14
C GLU A 307 -19.14 -14.17 33.36
N SER A 308 -18.70 -12.92 33.31
CA SER A 308 -17.88 -12.29 34.35
C SER A 308 -18.21 -10.82 34.52
N ASP A 309 -17.74 -10.16 35.59
CA ASP A 309 -17.92 -8.71 35.78
C ASP A 309 -16.94 -7.86 34.94
N LYS A 310 -16.01 -8.50 34.23
CA LYS A 310 -14.92 -7.90 33.45
C LYS A 310 -15.09 -8.15 31.96
N GLY A 311 -14.34 -7.38 31.17
CA GLY A 311 -14.33 -7.51 29.72
C GLY A 311 -15.48 -6.76 29.04
N TRP A 312 -15.86 -7.23 27.88
CA TRP A 312 -16.79 -6.59 26.98
C TRP A 312 -18.23 -7.05 27.21
N THR A 313 -19.17 -6.11 27.08
CA THR A 313 -20.58 -6.44 27.01
C THR A 313 -20.91 -6.91 25.60
N LEU A 314 -21.44 -8.13 25.47
CA LEU A 314 -21.91 -8.69 24.20
C LEU A 314 -23.43 -8.49 24.03
N GLU A 315 -24.00 -8.99 22.94
CA GLU A 315 -25.37 -8.75 22.48
C GLU A 315 -26.45 -9.30 23.43
N ASP A 316 -26.09 -10.24 24.30
CA ASP A 316 -26.95 -10.76 25.38
C ASP A 316 -26.99 -9.84 26.62
N GLY A 317 -26.27 -8.71 26.58
CA GLY A 317 -26.17 -7.73 27.65
C GLY A 317 -25.23 -8.14 28.80
N LYS A 318 -24.55 -9.29 28.67
CA LYS A 318 -23.65 -9.83 29.68
C LYS A 318 -22.20 -9.56 29.30
N LYS A 319 -21.31 -9.68 30.29
CA LYS A 319 -19.90 -9.36 30.16
C LYS A 319 -19.03 -10.61 30.06
N TYR A 320 -18.09 -10.57 29.12
CA TYR A 320 -17.17 -11.66 28.83
C TYR A 320 -15.78 -11.12 28.57
N GLN A 321 -14.77 -11.88 28.95
CA GLN A 321 -13.38 -11.54 28.66
C GLN A 321 -12.86 -12.45 27.55
N GLU A 322 -12.37 -11.82 26.49
CA GLU A 322 -11.57 -12.47 25.45
C GLU A 322 -10.18 -12.81 26.00
N LEU A 323 -9.65 -13.95 25.61
CA LEU A 323 -8.40 -14.55 26.07
C LEU A 323 -7.54 -14.86 24.85
N GLY A 324 -6.24 -14.62 24.96
CA GLY A 324 -5.30 -14.90 23.88
C GLY A 324 -4.85 -13.62 23.22
N GLN A 325 -5.65 -13.09 22.28
CA GLN A 325 -5.42 -11.84 21.54
C GLN A 325 -3.97 -11.66 21.06
N ALA A 326 -3.27 -12.76 20.81
CA ALA A 326 -1.84 -12.76 20.59
C ALA A 326 -1.40 -14.00 19.82
N GLU A 327 -0.42 -13.82 18.95
CA GLU A 327 0.24 -14.92 18.27
C GLU A 327 0.81 -15.93 19.28
N GLY A 328 0.65 -17.23 18.99
CA GLY A 328 1.18 -18.28 19.85
C GLY A 328 0.27 -18.67 21.02
N TYR A 329 -0.88 -18.02 21.19
CA TYR A 329 -1.86 -18.42 22.20
C TYR A 329 -2.45 -19.81 21.90
N VAL A 330 -2.23 -20.73 22.85
CA VAL A 330 -2.84 -22.07 22.86
C VAL A 330 -4.04 -22.05 23.80
N ILE A 331 -5.23 -22.34 23.27
CA ILE A 331 -6.48 -22.37 24.03
C ILE A 331 -6.38 -23.43 25.14
N PRO A 332 -6.48 -23.04 26.44
CA PRO A 332 -6.41 -24.00 27.53
C PRO A 332 -7.57 -24.99 27.49
N GLU A 333 -7.32 -26.20 27.99
CA GLU A 333 -8.34 -27.23 28.09
C GLU A 333 -9.59 -26.75 28.83
N GLY A 334 -10.77 -27.00 28.24
CA GLY A 334 -12.05 -26.60 28.83
C GLY A 334 -12.45 -25.15 28.58
N THR A 335 -11.62 -24.35 27.92
CA THR A 335 -11.93 -22.93 27.61
C THR A 335 -12.85 -22.84 26.40
N TYR A 336 -13.86 -21.96 26.45
CA TYR A 336 -14.71 -21.70 25.28
C TYR A 336 -13.87 -21.08 24.16
N ALA A 337 -13.90 -21.70 22.99
CA ALA A 337 -13.10 -21.28 21.85
C ALA A 337 -13.95 -20.54 20.82
N GLU A 338 -13.35 -19.56 20.17
CA GLU A 338 -13.89 -19.03 18.92
C GLU A 338 -13.77 -20.04 17.79
N SER A 339 -14.68 -19.93 16.83
CA SER A 339 -14.57 -20.62 15.54
C SER A 339 -15.40 -19.88 14.51
N LEU A 340 -15.09 -20.05 13.22
CA LEU A 340 -15.89 -19.41 12.17
C LEU A 340 -17.36 -19.87 12.20
N ASN A 341 -17.59 -21.18 12.34
CA ASN A 341 -18.89 -21.84 12.12
C ASN A 341 -19.50 -22.47 13.38
N ASN A 342 -18.92 -22.23 14.56
CA ASN A 342 -19.27 -22.94 15.80
C ASN A 342 -19.09 -24.48 15.69
N GLU A 343 -18.02 -24.90 15.02
CA GLU A 343 -17.67 -26.31 14.80
C GLU A 343 -16.19 -26.56 15.07
N GLY A 344 -15.89 -27.70 15.72
CA GLY A 344 -14.54 -28.12 16.02
C GLY A 344 -13.83 -28.85 14.87
N PRO A 345 -12.55 -29.18 15.05
CA PRO A 345 -11.75 -29.83 14.01
C PRO A 345 -12.13 -31.29 13.76
N THR A 346 -11.88 -31.74 12.53
CA THR A 346 -12.08 -33.11 12.06
C THR A 346 -10.77 -33.89 11.93
N VAL A 347 -9.66 -33.20 11.66
CA VAL A 347 -8.31 -33.77 11.61
C VAL A 347 -7.56 -33.40 12.90
N ASP A 348 -6.87 -34.38 13.49
CA ASP A 348 -6.17 -34.24 14.78
C ASP A 348 -7.09 -33.73 15.91
N LYS A 349 -8.37 -34.15 15.90
CA LYS A 349 -9.40 -33.66 16.85
C LYS A 349 -8.97 -33.73 18.31
N ASP A 350 -8.25 -34.79 18.69
CA ASP A 350 -7.86 -35.03 20.08
C ASP A 350 -6.76 -34.05 20.55
N LYS A 351 -6.15 -33.29 19.63
CA LYS A 351 -5.15 -32.27 19.91
C LYS A 351 -5.76 -30.92 20.26
N PHE A 352 -6.98 -30.65 19.80
CA PHE A 352 -7.72 -29.45 20.19
C PHE A 352 -8.47 -29.71 21.50
N LYS A 353 -8.18 -28.90 22.52
CA LYS A 353 -8.72 -29.05 23.88
C LYS A 353 -9.69 -27.95 24.30
N GLY A 354 -9.93 -26.98 23.41
CA GLY A 354 -10.97 -25.98 23.60
C GLY A 354 -12.38 -26.60 23.52
N VAL A 355 -13.36 -25.86 24.04
CA VAL A 355 -14.77 -26.24 24.02
C VAL A 355 -15.47 -25.47 22.92
N ILE A 356 -16.15 -26.18 22.03
CA ILE A 356 -17.07 -25.63 21.04
C ILE A 356 -18.40 -26.38 21.17
N ASN A 357 -19.47 -25.66 21.46
CA ASN A 357 -20.82 -26.18 21.68
C ASN A 357 -21.87 -25.08 21.41
N GLU A 358 -23.13 -25.29 21.77
CA GLU A 358 -24.19 -24.31 21.55
C GLU A 358 -23.93 -22.96 22.26
N ASP A 359 -23.25 -22.97 23.42
CA ASP A 359 -22.93 -21.77 24.19
C ASP A 359 -21.84 -20.91 23.53
N THR A 360 -21.02 -21.50 22.64
CA THR A 360 -19.95 -20.80 21.93
C THR A 360 -20.40 -20.14 20.62
N GLN A 361 -21.65 -20.35 20.18
CA GLN A 361 -22.18 -19.75 18.95
C GLN A 361 -21.98 -18.24 18.92
N LYS A 362 -22.20 -17.54 20.03
CA LYS A 362 -22.07 -16.08 20.13
C LYS A 362 -20.65 -15.54 19.97
N TYR A 363 -19.64 -16.41 20.06
CA TYR A 363 -18.24 -16.05 19.80
C TYR A 363 -17.82 -16.37 18.37
N SER A 364 -18.72 -16.90 17.54
CA SER A 364 -18.41 -17.27 16.16
C SER A 364 -18.46 -16.08 15.20
N ALA A 365 -17.76 -16.21 14.07
CA ALA A 365 -17.86 -15.25 12.98
C ALA A 365 -19.30 -15.18 12.41
N GLN A 366 -20.03 -16.30 12.38
CA GLN A 366 -21.43 -16.33 11.94
C GLN A 366 -22.33 -15.44 12.80
N ALA A 367 -22.12 -15.41 14.12
CA ALA A 367 -22.93 -14.60 15.03
C ALA A 367 -22.80 -13.10 14.76
N VAL A 368 -21.64 -12.64 14.26
CA VAL A 368 -21.44 -11.24 13.87
C VAL A 368 -22.27 -10.90 12.63
N ILE A 369 -22.25 -11.76 11.60
CA ILE A 369 -23.10 -11.59 10.41
C ILE A 369 -24.59 -11.57 10.80
N ASP A 370 -25.01 -12.47 11.69
CA ASP A 370 -26.40 -12.49 12.17
C ASP A 370 -26.75 -11.24 12.99
N GLY A 371 -25.78 -10.66 13.72
CA GLY A 371 -25.89 -9.38 14.39
C GLY A 371 -26.19 -8.24 13.41
N HIS A 372 -25.42 -8.13 12.32
CA HIS A 372 -25.68 -7.14 11.27
C HIS A 372 -27.08 -7.28 10.67
N ILE A 373 -27.54 -8.50 10.41
CA ILE A 373 -28.90 -8.76 9.89
C ILE A 373 -29.95 -8.35 10.91
N LYS A 374 -29.77 -8.72 12.18
CA LYS A 374 -30.71 -8.42 13.27
C LYS A 374 -30.92 -6.91 13.44
N TYR A 375 -29.85 -6.13 13.29
CA TYR A 375 -29.86 -4.67 13.45
C TYR A 375 -29.99 -3.90 12.14
N ASP A 376 -30.23 -4.59 11.01
CA ASP A 376 -30.40 -3.98 9.68
C ASP A 376 -29.21 -3.09 9.27
N MET A 377 -27.98 -3.55 9.59
CA MET A 377 -26.75 -2.84 9.26
C MET A 377 -26.10 -3.43 8.00
N PRO A 378 -25.87 -2.63 6.94
CA PRO A 378 -25.24 -3.12 5.73
C PRO A 378 -23.84 -3.69 5.98
N LEU A 379 -23.55 -4.84 5.37
CA LEU A 379 -22.26 -5.51 5.43
C LEU A 379 -21.93 -6.08 4.05
N GLY A 380 -20.81 -5.64 3.47
CA GLY A 380 -20.39 -6.07 2.14
C GLY A 380 -19.51 -7.32 2.17
N TRP A 381 -18.56 -7.35 3.09
CA TRP A 381 -17.62 -8.45 3.20
C TRP A 381 -17.05 -8.64 4.61
N PHE A 382 -16.53 -9.83 4.85
CA PHE A 382 -16.06 -10.30 6.14
C PHE A 382 -14.70 -10.96 6.01
N LEU A 383 -13.77 -10.62 6.92
CA LEU A 383 -12.46 -11.25 7.03
C LEU A 383 -12.35 -11.92 8.41
N PRO A 384 -12.32 -13.27 8.48
CA PRO A 384 -12.41 -13.99 9.75
C PRO A 384 -11.06 -14.42 10.35
N ASN A 385 -9.94 -14.04 9.73
CA ASN A 385 -8.61 -14.53 10.08
C ASN A 385 -7.57 -13.42 10.29
N ASP A 386 -7.96 -12.21 10.70
CA ASP A 386 -7.03 -11.08 10.79
C ASP A 386 -5.96 -11.31 11.87
N GLY A 387 -4.70 -11.11 11.47
CA GLY A 387 -3.54 -11.14 12.37
C GLY A 387 -2.83 -12.48 12.53
N TYR A 388 -1.58 -12.40 12.99
CA TYR A 388 -0.69 -13.56 13.12
C TYR A 388 -1.26 -14.66 14.01
N GLY A 389 -1.03 -15.90 13.60
CA GLY A 389 -1.46 -17.08 14.34
C GLY A 389 -2.96 -17.33 14.32
N CYS A 390 -3.77 -16.53 13.61
CA CYS A 390 -5.21 -16.71 13.61
C CYS A 390 -5.63 -18.01 12.91
N GLY A 391 -5.28 -18.15 11.63
CA GLY A 391 -5.81 -19.22 10.77
C GLY A 391 -7.33 -19.10 10.53
N TYR A 392 -7.90 -20.07 9.84
CA TYR A 392 -9.34 -20.12 9.51
C TYR A 392 -9.95 -21.50 9.75
N GLY A 393 -9.29 -22.32 10.58
CA GLY A 393 -9.77 -23.60 11.07
C GLY A 393 -8.81 -24.17 12.11
N GLN A 394 -9.27 -25.15 12.89
CA GLN A 394 -8.52 -25.74 14.01
C GLN A 394 -7.96 -27.13 13.67
N ASN A 395 -8.01 -27.56 12.40
CA ASN A 395 -7.51 -28.86 12.00
C ASN A 395 -5.98 -28.87 12.06
N GLY A 396 -5.40 -29.87 12.75
CA GLY A 396 -3.96 -29.91 13.02
C GLY A 396 -3.48 -28.86 14.02
N TYR A 397 -4.33 -28.47 14.98
CA TYR A 397 -4.05 -27.44 15.99
C TYR A 397 -2.69 -27.62 16.69
N TYR A 398 -1.77 -26.67 16.45
CA TYR A 398 -0.38 -26.65 16.92
C TYR A 398 0.43 -27.92 16.60
N GLN A 399 0.00 -28.67 15.59
CA GLN A 399 0.72 -29.84 15.09
C GLN A 399 1.65 -29.41 13.95
N LYS A 400 2.86 -30.00 13.94
CA LYS A 400 3.86 -29.82 12.89
C LYS A 400 4.23 -31.19 12.31
N ARG A 401 4.85 -31.20 11.13
CA ARG A 401 5.41 -32.41 10.55
C ARG A 401 6.54 -32.94 11.42
N GLU A 402 6.55 -34.25 11.64
CA GLU A 402 7.66 -34.94 12.27
C GLU A 402 8.81 -35.15 11.28
N ALA A 403 10.03 -35.35 11.79
CA ALA A 403 11.20 -35.59 10.94
C ALA A 403 11.00 -36.88 10.11
N GLY A 404 11.00 -36.75 8.79
CA GLY A 404 10.76 -37.86 7.86
C GLY A 404 9.28 -38.16 7.58
N GLU A 405 8.34 -37.39 8.15
CA GLU A 405 6.92 -37.50 7.82
C GLU A 405 6.66 -36.99 6.39
N GLY A 406 5.76 -37.66 5.66
CA GLY A 406 5.24 -37.17 4.37
C GLY A 406 4.37 -35.92 4.53
N THR A 407 3.66 -35.55 3.46
CA THR A 407 2.79 -34.35 3.42
C THR A 407 1.30 -34.69 3.59
N GLU A 408 0.94 -35.96 3.77
CA GLU A 408 -0.44 -36.43 3.75
C GLU A 408 -1.27 -35.84 4.91
N ARG A 409 -0.74 -35.88 6.14
CA ARG A 409 -1.43 -35.31 7.31
C ARG A 409 -1.55 -33.79 7.22
N MET A 410 -0.47 -33.13 6.79
CA MET A 410 -0.44 -31.69 6.53
C MET A 410 -1.50 -31.30 5.49
N THR A 411 -1.56 -32.03 4.37
CA THR A 411 -2.53 -31.80 3.30
C THR A 411 -3.96 -32.01 3.79
N ALA A 412 -4.21 -33.08 4.57
CA ALA A 412 -5.53 -33.33 5.16
C ALA A 412 -5.97 -32.20 6.10
N ALA A 413 -5.06 -31.66 6.93
CA ALA A 413 -5.36 -30.52 7.79
C ALA A 413 -5.67 -29.24 6.99
N ILE A 414 -4.86 -28.93 5.96
CA ILE A 414 -5.10 -27.79 5.05
C ILE A 414 -6.47 -27.94 4.38
N ASP A 415 -6.76 -29.09 3.78
CA ASP A 415 -8.02 -29.31 3.06
C ASP A 415 -9.23 -29.21 3.99
N ALA A 416 -9.11 -29.71 5.23
CA ALA A 416 -10.16 -29.57 6.24
C ALA A 416 -10.34 -28.12 6.73
N ASN A 417 -9.27 -27.34 6.86
CA ASN A 417 -9.36 -25.92 7.19
C ASN A 417 -9.97 -25.11 6.03
N VAL A 418 -9.61 -25.40 4.77
CA VAL A 418 -10.21 -24.79 3.58
C VAL A 418 -11.69 -25.16 3.47
N ALA A 419 -12.08 -26.39 3.83
CA ALA A 419 -13.49 -26.78 3.90
C ALA A 419 -14.27 -26.04 5.00
N ASN A 420 -13.66 -25.82 6.17
CA ASN A 420 -14.24 -24.97 7.22
C ASN A 420 -14.45 -23.53 6.73
N LEU A 421 -13.45 -22.95 6.06
CA LEU A 421 -13.57 -21.64 5.43
C LEU A 421 -14.68 -21.62 4.38
N LYS A 422 -14.76 -22.62 3.50
CA LYS A 422 -15.82 -22.73 2.49
C LYS A 422 -17.21 -22.72 3.11
N LYS A 423 -17.41 -23.44 4.22
CA LYS A 423 -18.68 -23.46 4.94
C LYS A 423 -19.06 -22.07 5.47
N PHE A 424 -18.09 -21.32 5.98
CA PHE A 424 -18.31 -19.94 6.40
C PHE A 424 -18.62 -19.04 5.20
N THR A 425 -17.88 -19.17 4.11
CA THR A 425 -18.15 -18.43 2.87
C THR A 425 -19.55 -18.70 2.34
N ASP A 426 -20.02 -19.95 2.33
CA ASP A 426 -21.38 -20.29 1.90
C ASP A 426 -22.44 -19.67 2.83
N TYR A 427 -22.18 -19.66 4.14
CA TYR A 427 -23.05 -19.02 5.12
C TYR A 427 -23.17 -17.51 4.89
N ALA A 428 -22.03 -16.84 4.66
CA ALA A 428 -21.92 -15.41 4.40
C ALA A 428 -22.58 -15.04 3.07
N GLU A 429 -22.28 -15.78 1.99
CA GLU A 429 -22.83 -15.50 0.65
C GLU A 429 -24.34 -15.71 0.59
N ALA A 430 -24.89 -16.68 1.33
CA ALA A 430 -26.34 -16.86 1.48
C ALA A 430 -27.04 -15.66 2.14
N ARG A 431 -26.26 -14.77 2.78
CA ARG A 431 -26.71 -13.53 3.45
C ARG A 431 -26.21 -12.26 2.72
N GLY A 432 -25.67 -12.39 1.51
CA GLY A 432 -25.19 -11.27 0.71
C GLY A 432 -23.80 -10.73 1.08
N VAL A 433 -23.06 -11.42 1.95
CA VAL A 433 -21.74 -11.01 2.44
C VAL A 433 -20.65 -11.80 1.72
N ARG A 434 -19.61 -11.14 1.23
CA ARG A 434 -18.42 -11.81 0.64
C ARG A 434 -17.38 -12.15 1.70
N THR A 435 -16.51 -13.11 1.41
CA THR A 435 -15.44 -13.51 2.33
C THR A 435 -14.08 -13.10 1.79
N GLY A 436 -13.29 -12.45 2.65
CA GLY A 436 -11.90 -12.13 2.43
C GLY A 436 -10.97 -12.89 3.38
N LEU A 437 -9.67 -12.83 3.11
CA LEU A 437 -8.64 -13.29 4.04
C LEU A 437 -7.53 -12.28 4.25
N TRP A 438 -7.02 -12.22 5.47
CA TRP A 438 -5.72 -11.64 5.77
C TRP A 438 -4.63 -12.61 5.32
N THR A 439 -3.61 -12.11 4.63
CA THR A 439 -2.61 -12.97 3.98
C THR A 439 -1.17 -12.50 4.14
N GLN A 440 -0.33 -13.46 4.52
CA GLN A 440 1.11 -13.33 4.70
C GLN A 440 1.86 -13.54 3.38
N ALA A 441 3.18 -13.28 3.39
CA ALA A 441 4.06 -13.50 2.25
C ALA A 441 4.11 -14.96 1.79
N ALA A 442 3.94 -15.89 2.73
CA ALA A 442 3.92 -17.32 2.45
C ALA A 442 2.58 -17.75 1.84
N LEU A 443 2.47 -17.72 0.51
CA LEU A 443 1.24 -18.04 -0.22
C LEU A 443 1.03 -19.55 -0.47
N THR A 444 2.05 -20.37 -0.22
CA THR A 444 2.05 -21.82 -0.44
C THR A 444 2.34 -22.57 0.86
N PRO A 445 1.97 -23.86 0.96
CA PRO A 445 2.29 -24.67 2.14
C PRO A 445 3.79 -24.74 2.40
N GLU A 446 4.60 -24.92 1.36
CA GLU A 446 6.06 -25.06 1.47
C GLU A 446 6.75 -23.77 1.93
N ASP A 447 6.22 -22.61 1.52
CA ASP A 447 6.70 -21.31 2.01
C ASP A 447 6.21 -21.06 3.43
N SER A 448 4.99 -21.48 3.75
CA SER A 448 4.39 -21.33 5.09
C SER A 448 5.17 -22.11 6.15
N GLU A 449 5.66 -23.32 5.84
CA GLU A 449 6.51 -24.09 6.76
C GLU A 449 7.84 -23.40 7.11
N LYS A 450 8.30 -22.47 6.28
CA LYS A 450 9.55 -21.71 6.46
C LYS A 450 9.31 -20.31 7.05
N ASP A 451 8.05 -19.88 7.13
CA ASP A 451 7.66 -18.58 7.64
C ASP A 451 7.94 -18.47 9.15
N SER A 452 8.39 -17.30 9.61
CA SER A 452 8.72 -17.09 11.02
C SER A 452 7.51 -17.15 11.95
N HIS A 453 6.30 -16.95 11.42
CA HIS A 453 5.03 -17.01 12.15
C HIS A 453 4.36 -18.38 12.04
N TYR A 454 5.08 -19.41 11.60
CA TYR A 454 4.53 -20.76 11.47
C TYR A 454 4.29 -21.42 12.84
N GLN A 455 3.00 -21.52 13.23
CA GLN A 455 2.56 -22.11 14.50
C GLN A 455 2.00 -23.53 14.37
N GLY A 456 2.06 -24.14 13.18
CA GLY A 456 1.53 -25.48 12.90
C GLY A 456 0.50 -25.48 11.79
N PHE A 457 -0.07 -26.66 11.50
CA PHE A 457 -0.92 -26.88 10.33
C PHE A 457 -2.14 -25.96 10.26
N GLN A 458 -2.65 -25.49 11.40
CA GLN A 458 -3.78 -24.57 11.48
C GLN A 458 -3.48 -23.17 10.91
N THR A 459 -2.22 -22.78 10.80
CA THR A 459 -1.78 -21.48 10.24
C THR A 459 -1.13 -21.62 8.87
N LEU A 460 -1.07 -22.81 8.30
CA LEU A 460 -0.54 -23.01 6.94
C LEU A 460 -1.45 -22.35 5.91
N ARG A 461 -0.83 -21.80 4.87
CA ARG A 461 -1.53 -21.16 3.76
C ARG A 461 -1.41 -21.97 2.50
N ASP A 462 -2.52 -22.03 1.78
CA ASP A 462 -2.55 -22.43 0.37
C ASP A 462 -3.52 -21.46 -0.30
N PHE A 463 -3.01 -20.28 -0.67
CA PHE A 463 -3.88 -19.19 -1.11
C PHE A 463 -4.65 -19.56 -2.39
N LYS A 464 -4.09 -20.44 -3.22
CA LYS A 464 -4.79 -20.96 -4.40
C LYS A 464 -5.99 -21.83 -4.01
N LYS A 465 -5.85 -22.73 -3.03
CA LYS A 465 -6.99 -23.50 -2.51
C LYS A 465 -8.00 -22.64 -1.76
N GLU A 466 -7.54 -21.65 -1.00
CA GLU A 466 -8.41 -20.72 -0.27
C GLU A 466 -9.31 -19.93 -1.24
N VAL A 467 -8.75 -19.46 -2.36
CA VAL A 467 -9.54 -18.80 -3.42
C VAL A 467 -10.42 -19.81 -4.15
N LYS A 468 -9.85 -20.89 -4.69
CA LYS A 468 -10.58 -21.82 -5.58
C LYS A 468 -11.64 -22.66 -4.86
N ASN A 469 -11.31 -23.17 -3.68
CA ASN A 469 -12.14 -24.11 -2.93
C ASN A 469 -12.80 -23.45 -1.72
N GLY A 470 -12.11 -22.51 -1.06
CA GLY A 470 -12.63 -21.74 0.08
C GLY A 470 -13.59 -20.60 -0.31
N GLY A 471 -13.56 -20.18 -1.59
CA GLY A 471 -14.47 -19.17 -2.14
C GLY A 471 -14.09 -17.73 -1.84
N VAL A 472 -12.86 -17.49 -1.37
CA VAL A 472 -12.34 -16.16 -1.02
C VAL A 472 -12.32 -15.26 -2.25
N SER A 473 -12.82 -14.02 -2.09
CA SER A 473 -12.85 -13.01 -3.17
C SER A 473 -12.24 -11.66 -2.78
N ALA A 474 -11.84 -11.50 -1.52
CA ALA A 474 -11.16 -10.30 -1.02
C ALA A 474 -9.86 -10.66 -0.28
N LEU A 475 -8.93 -9.71 -0.22
CA LEU A 475 -7.62 -9.88 0.41
C LEU A 475 -7.21 -8.63 1.19
N LYS A 476 -6.76 -8.83 2.44
CA LYS A 476 -5.99 -7.83 3.19
C LYS A 476 -4.55 -8.33 3.30
N THR A 477 -3.57 -7.55 2.85
CA THR A 477 -2.17 -7.95 2.98
C THR A 477 -1.63 -7.70 4.38
N ASP A 478 -0.81 -8.62 4.85
CA ASP A 478 -0.03 -8.48 6.06
C ASP A 478 1.04 -7.37 5.97
N VAL A 479 1.23 -6.60 7.04
CA VAL A 479 2.33 -5.65 7.18
C VAL A 479 3.70 -6.32 7.18
N ALA A 480 3.90 -7.54 7.69
CA ALA A 480 5.22 -8.21 7.52
C ALA A 480 5.47 -8.66 6.08
N TRP A 481 4.43 -8.77 5.26
CA TRP A 481 4.57 -9.03 3.84
C TRP A 481 4.95 -7.76 3.07
N VAL A 482 4.15 -6.70 3.21
CA VAL A 482 4.32 -5.48 2.41
C VAL A 482 5.22 -4.42 3.06
N GLY A 483 5.54 -4.55 4.34
CA GLY A 483 6.19 -3.53 5.18
C GLY A 483 7.63 -3.20 4.84
N GLN A 484 8.26 -3.97 3.95
CA GLN A 484 9.52 -3.55 3.34
C GLN A 484 9.32 -2.42 2.31
N GLY A 485 8.07 -2.19 1.86
CA GLY A 485 7.65 -1.15 0.93
C GLY A 485 8.15 -1.32 -0.50
N TYR A 486 8.03 -0.25 -1.29
CA TYR A 486 8.64 -0.14 -2.63
C TYR A 486 8.25 -1.32 -3.54
N SER A 487 9.22 -1.94 -4.23
CA SER A 487 8.97 -3.09 -5.11
C SER A 487 8.46 -4.34 -4.38
N MET A 488 8.72 -4.51 -3.07
CA MET A 488 8.18 -5.65 -2.31
C MET A 488 6.66 -5.53 -2.24
N SER A 489 6.17 -4.38 -1.79
CA SER A 489 4.74 -4.11 -1.66
C SER A 489 4.02 -4.22 -3.02
N LEU A 490 4.57 -3.60 -4.07
CA LEU A 490 3.99 -3.67 -5.42
C LEU A 490 3.97 -5.10 -5.98
N ASN A 491 5.01 -5.91 -5.74
CA ASN A 491 5.03 -7.31 -6.16
C ASN A 491 3.99 -8.14 -5.38
N SER A 492 3.87 -7.87 -4.09
CA SER A 492 2.96 -8.59 -3.19
C SER A 492 1.50 -8.41 -3.60
N VAL A 493 1.07 -7.17 -3.84
CA VAL A 493 -0.31 -6.92 -4.29
C VAL A 493 -0.57 -7.47 -5.69
N LYS A 494 0.43 -7.48 -6.57
CA LYS A 494 0.31 -8.13 -7.88
C LYS A 494 0.08 -9.64 -7.74
N ASP A 495 0.90 -10.33 -6.96
CA ASP A 495 0.78 -11.78 -6.77
C ASP A 495 -0.57 -12.14 -6.11
N GLY A 496 -0.98 -11.36 -5.10
CA GLY A 496 -2.28 -11.51 -4.45
C GLY A 496 -3.45 -11.28 -5.41
N TYR A 497 -3.39 -10.22 -6.22
CA TYR A 497 -4.39 -9.90 -7.24
C TYR A 497 -4.48 -11.00 -8.31
N ASP A 498 -3.34 -11.46 -8.82
CA ASP A 498 -3.29 -12.51 -9.85
C ASP A 498 -3.94 -13.80 -9.34
N ILE A 499 -3.66 -14.23 -8.10
CA ILE A 499 -4.29 -15.42 -7.51
C ILE A 499 -5.79 -15.20 -7.30
N LEU A 500 -6.22 -14.06 -6.74
CA LEU A 500 -7.64 -13.75 -6.57
C LEU A 500 -8.41 -13.77 -7.90
N SER A 501 -7.79 -13.27 -8.97
CA SER A 501 -8.40 -13.21 -10.31
C SER A 501 -8.73 -14.60 -10.88
N THR A 502 -8.05 -15.66 -10.41
CA THR A 502 -8.32 -17.04 -10.83
C THR A 502 -9.70 -17.55 -10.41
N SER A 503 -10.36 -16.89 -9.45
CA SER A 503 -11.75 -17.19 -9.06
C SER A 503 -12.77 -16.83 -10.15
N GLY A 504 -12.39 -16.03 -11.15
CA GLY A 504 -13.31 -15.43 -12.12
C GLY A 504 -14.17 -14.30 -11.55
N LYS A 505 -14.03 -13.98 -10.26
CA LYS A 505 -14.63 -12.79 -9.62
C LYS A 505 -13.64 -11.63 -9.73
N ARG A 506 -14.15 -10.40 -9.75
CA ARG A 506 -13.30 -9.21 -9.68
C ARG A 506 -12.61 -9.14 -8.31
N PRO A 507 -11.26 -9.06 -8.23
CA PRO A 507 -10.56 -8.97 -6.96
C PRO A 507 -10.92 -7.70 -6.17
N ALA A 508 -11.02 -7.82 -4.84
CA ALA A 508 -10.94 -6.68 -3.92
C ALA A 508 -9.73 -6.86 -3.00
N LEU A 509 -8.73 -6.00 -3.14
CA LEU A 509 -7.50 -6.07 -2.36
C LEU A 509 -7.35 -4.77 -1.58
N VAL A 510 -7.09 -4.88 -0.28
CA VAL A 510 -6.77 -3.77 0.61
C VAL A 510 -5.36 -3.95 1.14
N SER A 511 -4.52 -2.93 1.02
CA SER A 511 -3.12 -2.97 1.38
C SER A 511 -2.62 -1.58 1.82
N LEU A 512 -1.32 -1.43 2.01
CA LEU A 512 -0.63 -0.24 2.52
C LEU A 512 0.84 -0.29 2.08
N ASP A 513 1.66 0.69 2.46
CA ASP A 513 3.09 0.76 2.12
C ASP A 513 3.34 0.64 0.61
N GLY A 514 2.44 1.22 -0.19
CA GLY A 514 2.43 1.11 -1.64
C GLY A 514 3.57 1.85 -2.35
N TRP A 515 3.43 1.93 -3.67
CA TRP A 515 4.34 2.64 -4.56
C TRP A 515 3.63 3.06 -5.85
N ALA A 516 4.33 3.64 -6.83
CA ALA A 516 3.72 3.93 -8.12
C ALA A 516 3.24 2.64 -8.82
N GLY A 517 2.01 2.67 -9.37
CA GLY A 517 1.38 1.52 -10.00
C GLY A 517 0.54 0.63 -9.09
N PHE A 518 0.45 0.95 -7.80
CA PHE A 518 -0.30 0.17 -6.81
C PHE A 518 -1.82 0.15 -7.08
N GLN A 519 -2.35 1.24 -7.62
CA GLN A 519 -3.78 1.46 -7.84
C GLN A 519 -4.43 0.42 -8.75
N ARG A 520 -3.68 -0.19 -9.66
CA ARG A 520 -4.21 -1.20 -10.60
C ARG A 520 -4.45 -2.57 -9.94
N TYR A 521 -3.98 -2.74 -8.70
CA TYR A 521 -4.14 -3.98 -7.94
C TYR A 521 -4.91 -3.78 -6.64
N ALA A 522 -4.75 -2.63 -5.96
CA ALA A 522 -5.10 -2.51 -4.55
C ALA A 522 -5.69 -1.16 -4.14
N SER A 523 -6.63 -1.23 -3.21
CA SER A 523 -7.03 -0.11 -2.36
C SER A 523 -5.99 0.11 -1.26
N VAL A 524 -5.85 1.36 -0.81
CA VAL A 524 -5.00 1.70 0.33
C VAL A 524 -5.82 1.87 1.60
N TRP A 525 -5.34 1.24 2.67
CA TRP A 525 -5.76 1.47 4.04
C TRP A 525 -4.67 2.23 4.81
N THR A 526 -5.08 3.11 5.72
CA THR A 526 -4.19 4.10 6.35
C THR A 526 -3.33 3.58 7.51
N GLY A 527 -3.46 2.31 7.89
CA GLY A 527 -2.72 1.75 9.01
C GLY A 527 -3.48 1.78 10.34
N ASP A 528 -2.80 1.38 11.41
CA ASP A 528 -3.36 1.28 12.76
C ASP A 528 -3.29 2.62 13.51
N GLN A 529 -4.44 3.13 14.00
CA GLN A 529 -4.48 4.29 14.89
C GLN A 529 -5.51 4.14 16.02
N GLU A 530 -5.36 4.99 17.04
CA GLU A 530 -6.30 5.13 18.15
C GLU A 530 -7.49 6.02 17.73
N GLY A 531 -8.70 5.48 17.85
CA GLY A 531 -9.95 6.24 17.70
C GLY A 531 -10.48 6.77 19.04
N GLY A 532 -11.78 7.00 19.11
CA GLY A 532 -12.43 7.61 20.28
C GLY A 532 -12.04 9.07 20.51
N ASN A 533 -11.39 9.71 19.53
CA ASN A 533 -10.93 11.08 19.60
C ASN A 533 -11.18 11.83 18.28
N TRP A 534 -11.34 13.16 18.34
CA TRP A 534 -11.60 14.00 17.16
C TRP A 534 -10.41 14.10 16.20
N GLU A 535 -9.19 13.86 16.70
CA GLU A 535 -8.00 13.88 15.86
C GLU A 535 -8.08 12.80 14.78
N TYR A 536 -8.59 11.61 15.13
CA TYR A 536 -8.84 10.50 14.21
C TYR A 536 -9.57 10.96 12.93
N ILE A 537 -10.68 11.68 13.09
CA ILE A 537 -11.45 12.21 11.95
C ILE A 537 -10.68 13.35 11.26
N ARG A 538 -10.12 14.29 12.04
CA ARG A 538 -9.47 15.50 11.50
C ARG A 538 -8.34 15.17 10.54
N PHE A 539 -7.44 14.25 10.89
CA PHE A 539 -6.27 13.95 10.06
C PHE A 539 -6.62 13.05 8.87
N HIS A 540 -7.65 12.19 8.98
CA HIS A 540 -8.05 11.34 7.86
C HIS A 540 -8.61 12.13 6.67
N ILE A 541 -9.37 13.21 6.89
CA ILE A 541 -9.95 14.00 5.79
C ILE A 541 -8.89 14.42 4.75
N PRO A 542 -7.82 15.16 5.10
CA PRO A 542 -6.78 15.52 4.13
C PRO A 542 -5.98 14.29 3.64
N THR A 543 -5.85 13.24 4.44
CA THR A 543 -5.19 11.99 4.02
C THR A 543 -5.90 11.33 2.83
N TYR A 544 -7.23 11.24 2.89
CA TYR A 544 -8.06 10.69 1.81
C TYR A 544 -7.94 11.51 0.52
N ILE A 545 -7.97 12.83 0.66
CA ILE A 545 -7.80 13.76 -0.46
C ILE A 545 -6.41 13.62 -1.07
N GLY A 546 -5.35 13.64 -0.25
CA GLY A 546 -3.96 13.54 -0.71
C GLY A 546 -3.67 12.24 -1.46
N GLN A 547 -4.16 11.11 -0.95
CA GLN A 547 -4.05 9.82 -1.63
C GLN A 547 -4.79 9.80 -2.97
N SER A 548 -6.01 10.34 -3.02
CA SER A 548 -6.78 10.40 -4.26
C SER A 548 -6.08 11.25 -5.32
N LEU A 549 -5.52 12.40 -4.93
CA LEU A 549 -4.71 13.26 -5.79
C LEU A 549 -3.33 12.66 -6.14
N SER A 550 -2.98 11.52 -5.56
CA SER A 550 -1.76 10.75 -5.85
C SER A 550 -2.01 9.58 -6.79
N GLY A 551 -3.15 9.53 -7.47
CA GLY A 551 -3.43 8.50 -8.47
C GLY A 551 -4.01 7.20 -7.93
N ASN A 552 -4.44 7.13 -6.67
CA ASN A 552 -5.23 5.98 -6.21
C ASN A 552 -6.54 6.44 -5.56
N PRO A 553 -7.68 6.32 -6.28
CA PRO A 553 -8.99 6.71 -5.75
C PRO A 553 -9.54 5.73 -4.72
N ASN A 554 -8.97 4.51 -4.63
CA ASN A 554 -9.45 3.47 -3.73
C ASN A 554 -8.75 3.62 -2.37
N ILE A 555 -9.37 4.34 -1.44
CA ILE A 555 -8.87 4.54 -0.08
C ILE A 555 -9.94 4.24 0.98
N GLY A 556 -9.49 3.70 2.11
CA GLY A 556 -10.29 3.51 3.32
C GLY A 556 -9.46 3.60 4.61
N SER A 557 -10.15 3.54 5.75
CA SER A 557 -9.58 3.50 7.09
C SER A 557 -10.56 2.87 8.09
N ASP A 558 -10.05 2.49 9.25
CA ASP A 558 -10.84 1.77 10.26
C ASP A 558 -11.97 2.63 10.83
N VAL A 559 -13.18 2.12 10.94
CA VAL A 559 -14.26 2.86 11.61
C VAL A 559 -13.88 3.05 13.08
N ASP A 560 -13.71 4.32 13.49
CA ASP A 560 -13.28 4.71 14.84
C ASP A 560 -11.96 4.06 15.33
N GLY A 561 -11.02 3.81 14.42
CA GLY A 561 -9.67 3.30 14.72
C GLY A 561 -9.62 1.86 15.22
N ILE A 562 -8.55 1.12 14.95
CA ILE A 562 -8.37 -0.25 15.48
C ILE A 562 -8.30 -0.27 17.02
N PHE A 563 -7.70 0.75 17.64
CA PHE A 563 -7.59 0.91 19.09
C PHE A 563 -8.56 1.96 19.64
N GLY A 564 -8.88 1.88 20.92
CA GLY A 564 -9.72 2.87 21.60
C GLY A 564 -11.20 2.78 21.20
N GLY A 565 -11.83 3.94 21.01
CA GLY A 565 -13.20 4.03 20.50
C GLY A 565 -14.20 4.70 21.45
N SER A 566 -15.21 5.36 20.88
CA SER A 566 -16.32 5.97 21.63
C SER A 566 -17.54 6.14 20.74
N SER A 567 -18.74 5.91 21.27
CA SER A 567 -19.99 5.96 20.48
C SER A 567 -20.19 7.31 19.75
N LEU A 568 -19.74 8.42 20.34
CA LEU A 568 -19.81 9.73 19.69
C LEU A 568 -18.90 9.82 18.47
N ILE A 569 -17.65 9.35 18.58
CA ILE A 569 -16.68 9.42 17.48
C ILE A 569 -17.03 8.38 16.41
N THR A 570 -17.43 7.16 16.78
CA THR A 570 -17.97 6.16 15.84
C THR A 570 -19.09 6.75 14.98
N THR A 571 -20.06 7.45 15.61
CA THR A 571 -21.17 8.09 14.89
C THR A 571 -20.68 9.13 13.87
N ARG A 572 -19.71 9.96 14.26
CA ARG A 572 -19.22 11.05 13.40
C ARG A 572 -18.29 10.55 12.30
N ASP A 573 -17.51 9.53 12.58
CA ASP A 573 -16.63 8.90 11.60
C ASP A 573 -17.46 8.19 10.52
N LEU A 574 -18.51 7.45 10.88
CA LEU A 574 -19.44 6.86 9.93
C LEU A 574 -20.15 7.91 9.05
N GLN A 575 -20.57 9.05 9.62
CA GLN A 575 -21.18 10.14 8.85
C GLN A 575 -20.24 10.70 7.78
N PHE A 576 -18.96 10.88 8.10
CA PHE A 576 -17.94 11.28 7.14
C PHE A 576 -17.69 10.17 6.09
N LYS A 577 -17.47 8.94 6.55
CA LYS A 577 -17.08 7.81 5.70
C LYS A 577 -18.19 7.26 4.80
N THR A 578 -19.45 7.61 5.07
CA THR A 578 -20.57 7.41 4.13
C THR A 578 -20.28 8.01 2.75
N PHE A 579 -19.42 9.04 2.69
CA PHE A 579 -19.01 9.70 1.44
C PHE A 579 -17.62 9.27 0.96
N THR A 580 -17.15 8.09 1.36
CA THR A 580 -15.82 7.54 1.01
C THR A 580 -15.93 6.13 0.41
N GLN A 581 -14.83 5.58 -0.11
CA GLN A 581 -14.83 4.37 -0.93
C GLN A 581 -14.84 3.07 -0.12
N THR A 582 -14.05 2.98 0.95
CA THR A 582 -13.91 1.72 1.72
C THR A 582 -13.99 2.01 3.22
N MET A 583 -14.82 1.24 3.93
CA MET A 583 -14.99 1.33 5.39
C MET A 583 -14.65 -0.01 6.01
N LEU A 584 -13.71 -0.03 6.95
CA LEU A 584 -13.25 -1.25 7.58
C LEU A 584 -13.61 -1.23 9.06
N ASP A 585 -14.44 -2.17 9.50
CA ASP A 585 -14.66 -2.40 10.91
C ASP A 585 -13.57 -3.35 11.45
N MET A 586 -12.44 -2.77 11.85
CA MET A 586 -11.29 -3.52 12.40
C MET A 586 -11.52 -3.79 13.88
N ASP A 587 -12.00 -4.99 14.20
CA ASP A 587 -12.44 -5.43 15.53
C ASP A 587 -11.32 -6.20 16.28
N GLY A 588 -11.52 -6.45 17.59
CA GLY A 588 -10.65 -7.31 18.41
C GLY A 588 -9.62 -6.57 19.27
N TRP A 589 -9.38 -5.28 19.00
CA TRP A 589 -8.33 -4.49 19.67
C TRP A 589 -8.82 -3.18 20.31
N GLY A 590 -10.11 -2.88 20.13
CA GLY A 590 -10.73 -1.67 20.65
C GLY A 590 -11.09 -1.73 22.14
N ALA A 591 -11.48 -0.59 22.70
CA ALA A 591 -12.07 -0.49 24.04
C ALA A 591 -13.49 -1.11 24.11
N LYS A 592 -14.12 -1.34 22.96
CA LYS A 592 -15.42 -1.99 22.79
C LYS A 592 -15.33 -3.01 21.64
N PRO A 593 -16.09 -4.12 21.71
CA PRO A 593 -16.23 -5.00 20.56
C PRO A 593 -16.98 -4.23 19.47
N LYS A 594 -16.54 -4.39 18.23
CA LYS A 594 -17.22 -3.82 17.06
C LYS A 594 -18.08 -4.87 16.36
N LYS A 595 -18.70 -5.76 17.15
CA LYS A 595 -19.51 -6.89 16.63
C LYS A 595 -20.90 -6.43 16.15
N THR A 596 -21.42 -5.33 16.72
CA THR A 596 -22.61 -4.61 16.26
C THR A 596 -22.45 -3.11 16.59
N LEU A 597 -22.60 -2.23 15.59
CA LEU A 597 -22.35 -0.78 15.68
C LEU A 597 -23.12 -0.05 16.79
#